data_AF-A0A1S0TS21-F1
#
_entry.id   AF-A0A1S0TS21-F1
#
_cell.length_a   1.000
_cell.length_b   1.000
_cell.length_c   1.000
_cell.angle_alpha   90.00
_cell.angle_beta   90.00
_cell.angle_gamma   90.00
#
_symmetry.space_group_name_H-M   'P 1'
#
loop_
_entity.id
_entity.type
_entity.pdbx_description
1 polymer ?
#
loop_
_entity_poly.entity_id
_entity_poly.type
_entity_poly.pdbx_seq_one_letter_code
_entity_poly.pdbx_strand_id
1 'polypeptide(L)'
;MLEIKDRFGSCQFWWLLLVVTLNGNCLAHFLAPAILSTKLQLKADTIEYVGFPHSALNGTEVEIRLQCIDDSDVTFQVQYVIRSSPCDKEFFDAGRHVQVKDLLNFYFEHEWEIPPGYDYTKILFYKSQPQQFNCRQSHGMVLVQDDERPLRPLEIHVVKEV
;
A
#
# COMPACT_ATOMS: atom_id res chain seq x y z
N MET A 1 -48.37 43.45 -41.35
CA MET A 1 -47.31 44.23 -40.68
C MET A 1 -47.52 44.07 -39.19
N LEU A 2 -46.76 43.16 -38.57
CA LEU A 2 -46.73 42.95 -37.13
C LEU A 2 -45.29 42.46 -36.83
N GLU A 3 -44.46 43.41 -36.41
CA GLU A 3 -43.15 43.16 -35.82
C GLU A 3 -43.35 42.37 -34.53
N ILE A 4 -42.71 41.20 -34.44
CA ILE A 4 -42.41 40.56 -33.17
C ILE A 4 -40.90 40.38 -33.14
N LYS A 5 -40.27 41.17 -32.27
CA LYS A 5 -38.83 41.26 -32.05
C LYS A 5 -38.52 40.61 -30.71
N ASP A 6 -38.39 39.29 -30.71
CA ASP A 6 -37.92 38.58 -29.53
C ASP A 6 -36.41 38.38 -29.60
N ARG A 7 -35.70 39.25 -28.87
CA ARG A 7 -34.31 39.07 -28.45
C ARG A 7 -34.27 37.93 -27.41
N PHE A 8 -33.83 36.75 -27.81
CA PHE A 8 -33.33 35.74 -26.88
C PHE A 8 -31.83 35.50 -27.10
N GLY A 9 -31.03 36.49 -26.70
CA GLY A 9 -29.61 36.29 -26.42
C GLY A 9 -29.44 35.79 -24.99
N SER A 10 -29.47 34.48 -24.78
CA SER A 10 -29.18 33.87 -23.46
C SER A 10 -28.71 32.41 -23.56
N CYS A 11 -28.01 32.03 -24.64
CA CYS A 11 -27.50 30.66 -24.78
C CYS A 11 -26.02 30.51 -24.37
N GLN A 12 -25.27 31.60 -24.25
CA GLN A 12 -23.82 31.54 -23.95
C GLN A 12 -23.46 31.64 -22.46
N PHE A 13 -24.38 32.05 -21.60
CA PHE A 13 -24.09 32.23 -20.17
C PHE A 13 -24.16 30.93 -19.36
N TRP A 14 -24.89 29.92 -19.84
CA TRP A 14 -25.01 28.63 -19.15
C TRP A 14 -23.83 27.69 -19.40
N TRP A 15 -23.12 27.83 -20.53
CA TRP A 15 -21.92 27.04 -20.81
C TRP A 15 -20.74 27.46 -19.93
N LEU A 16 -20.61 28.74 -19.59
CA LEU A 16 -19.52 29.23 -18.75
C LEU A 16 -19.66 28.79 -17.29
N LEU A 17 -20.89 28.66 -16.77
CA LEU A 17 -21.11 28.15 -15.40
C LEU A 17 -20.80 26.65 -15.27
N LEU A 18 -21.08 25.85 -16.31
CA LEU A 18 -20.80 24.41 -16.29
C LEU A 18 -19.29 24.10 -16.27
N VAL A 19 -18.48 24.91 -16.97
CA VAL A 19 -17.01 24.74 -17.01
C VAL A 19 -16.35 25.14 -15.68
N VAL A 20 -16.88 26.15 -14.97
CA VAL A 20 -16.32 26.58 -13.68
C VAL A 20 -16.62 25.57 -12.56
N THR A 21 -17.74 24.83 -12.63
CA THR A 21 -18.06 23.80 -11.63
C THR A 21 -17.25 22.51 -11.76
N LEU A 22 -16.54 22.29 -12.89
CA LEU A 22 -15.69 21.10 -13.10
C LEU A 22 -14.23 21.31 -12.67
N ASN A 23 -13.82 22.54 -12.34
CA ASN A 23 -12.52 22.86 -11.75
C ASN A 23 -12.55 22.88 -10.21
N GLY A 24 -13.60 22.32 -9.61
CA GLY A 24 -13.60 22.01 -8.18
C GLY A 24 -12.61 20.89 -7.94
N ASN A 25 -11.40 21.25 -7.52
CA ASN A 25 -10.33 20.39 -7.01
C ASN A 25 -10.87 19.03 -6.55
N CYS A 26 -10.81 18.06 -7.45
CA CYS A 26 -10.97 16.67 -7.08
C CYS A 26 -9.70 16.32 -6.33
N LEU A 27 -9.66 16.66 -5.04
CA LEU A 27 -8.86 15.95 -4.07
C LEU A 27 -9.46 14.54 -4.01
N ALA A 28 -9.18 13.75 -5.04
CA ALA A 28 -9.34 12.32 -5.03
C ALA A 28 -8.34 11.81 -4.01
N HIS A 29 -8.69 11.96 -2.72
CA HIS A 29 -8.13 11.14 -1.68
C HIS A 29 -8.58 9.73 -2.05
N PHE A 30 -7.68 9.00 -2.71
CA PHE A 30 -7.89 7.63 -3.07
C PHE A 30 -8.00 6.86 -1.76
N LEU A 31 -9.23 6.67 -1.28
CA LEU A 31 -9.50 5.89 -0.08
C LEU A 31 -9.29 4.43 -0.48
N ALA A 32 -8.04 3.97 -0.38
CA ALA A 32 -7.75 2.55 -0.42
C ALA A 32 -8.60 1.85 0.65
N PRO A 33 -9.14 0.66 0.37
CA PRO A 33 -9.96 -0.05 1.35
C PRO A 33 -9.17 -0.24 2.64
N ALA A 34 -9.85 -0.07 3.78
CA ALA A 34 -9.24 -0.15 5.10
C ALA A 34 -8.66 -1.54 5.42
N ILE A 35 -9.13 -2.58 4.73
CA ILE A 35 -8.65 -3.95 4.87
C ILE A 35 -8.22 -4.46 3.51
N LEU A 36 -6.96 -4.86 3.40
CA LEU A 36 -6.38 -5.49 2.21
C LEU A 36 -6.09 -6.96 2.53
N SER A 37 -6.40 -7.85 1.61
CA SER A 37 -6.16 -9.28 1.77
C SER A 37 -5.77 -9.90 0.43
N THR A 38 -4.85 -10.86 0.46
CA THR A 38 -4.52 -11.69 -0.70
C THR A 38 -4.48 -13.15 -0.33
N LYS A 39 -4.66 -14.03 -1.31
CA LYS A 39 -4.50 -15.48 -1.15
C LYS A 39 -3.15 -15.90 -1.70
N LEU A 40 -2.38 -16.65 -0.92
CA LEU A 40 -1.09 -17.18 -1.32
C LEU A 40 -1.15 -18.69 -1.45
N GLN A 41 -0.47 -19.21 -2.47
CA GLN A 41 -0.22 -20.63 -2.63
C GLN A 41 1.22 -20.90 -2.23
N LEU A 42 1.40 -21.43 -1.03
CA LEU A 42 2.72 -21.78 -0.53
C LEU A 42 3.24 -23.03 -1.26
N LYS A 43 4.50 -22.98 -1.71
CA LYS A 43 5.21 -24.12 -2.28
C LYS A 43 6.42 -24.42 -1.39
N ALA A 44 6.85 -25.68 -1.42
CA ALA A 44 8.05 -26.07 -0.69
C ALA A 44 9.28 -25.32 -1.22
N ASP A 45 10.16 -24.91 -0.30
CA ASP A 45 11.43 -24.26 -0.59
C ASP A 45 11.36 -22.96 -1.42
N THR A 46 10.21 -22.28 -1.43
CA THR A 46 10.06 -20.96 -2.08
C THR A 46 9.69 -19.88 -1.08
N ILE A 47 10.18 -18.66 -1.35
CA ILE A 47 9.76 -17.44 -0.65
C ILE A 47 8.74 -16.73 -1.52
N GLU A 48 7.57 -16.46 -0.95
CA GLU A 48 6.50 -15.69 -1.57
C GLU A 48 6.44 -14.30 -0.95
N TYR A 49 6.52 -13.27 -1.79
CA TYR A 49 6.48 -11.87 -1.35
C TYR A 49 5.11 -11.27 -1.64
N VAL A 50 4.60 -10.50 -0.68
CA VAL A 50 3.36 -9.74 -0.81
C VAL A 50 3.57 -8.32 -0.31
N GLY A 51 3.08 -7.36 -1.09
CA GLY A 51 3.04 -5.96 -0.72
C GLY A 51 1.61 -5.45 -0.63
N PHE A 52 1.32 -4.67 0.41
CA PHE A 52 0.06 -3.97 0.58
C PHE A 52 0.33 -2.47 0.66
N PRO A 53 0.11 -1.71 -0.42
CA PRO A 53 0.23 -0.25 -0.35
C PRO A 53 -0.93 0.31 0.47
N HIS A 54 -0.62 1.11 1.48
CA HIS A 54 -1.61 1.78 2.32
C HIS A 54 -1.12 3.16 2.72
N SER A 55 -1.99 4.17 2.60
CA SER A 55 -1.70 5.51 3.11
C SER A 55 -1.77 5.50 4.64
N ALA A 56 -0.76 6.04 5.31
CA ALA A 56 -0.70 6.11 6.76
C ALA A 56 -0.52 7.55 7.26
N LEU A 57 -1.05 7.84 8.43
CA LEU A 57 -0.83 9.08 9.18
C LEU A 57 -0.14 8.76 10.51
N ASN A 58 0.29 9.80 11.22
CA ASN A 58 0.82 9.61 12.57
C ASN A 58 -0.26 9.00 13.48
N GLY A 59 0.07 7.90 14.14
CA GLY A 59 -0.86 7.13 14.97
C GLY A 59 -1.66 6.07 14.23
N THR A 60 -1.37 5.78 12.96
CA THR A 60 -1.95 4.63 12.27
C THR A 60 -1.47 3.32 12.91
N GLU A 61 -2.40 2.48 13.33
CA GLU A 61 -2.16 1.12 13.81
C GLU A 61 -2.37 0.13 12.66
N VAL A 62 -1.47 -0.84 12.54
CA VAL A 62 -1.51 -1.88 11.51
C VAL A 62 -1.69 -3.22 12.18
N GLU A 63 -2.67 -4.00 11.71
CA GLU A 63 -2.92 -5.35 12.18
C GLU A 63 -2.76 -6.33 11.00
N ILE A 64 -1.90 -7.34 11.19
CA ILE A 64 -1.63 -8.36 10.18
C ILE A 64 -2.27 -9.68 10.63
N ARG A 65 -3.19 -10.19 9.81
CA ARG A 65 -3.88 -11.47 10.04
C ARG A 65 -3.46 -12.49 9.00
N LEU A 66 -3.15 -13.69 9.46
CA LEU A 66 -2.94 -14.86 8.61
C LEU A 66 -4.12 -15.82 8.79
N GLN A 67 -4.69 -16.28 7.68
CA GLN A 67 -5.79 -17.24 7.69
C GLN A 67 -5.44 -18.42 6.78
N CYS A 68 -5.50 -19.63 7.34
CA CYS A 68 -5.35 -20.87 6.58
C CYS A 68 -6.71 -21.30 6.04
N ILE A 69 -6.75 -21.76 4.78
CA ILE A 69 -7.98 -22.23 4.13
C ILE A 69 -8.39 -23.59 4.69
N ASP A 70 -7.41 -24.47 4.90
CA ASP A 70 -7.60 -25.84 5.41
C ASP A 70 -6.78 -26.06 6.68
N ASP A 71 -7.25 -26.97 7.54
CA ASP A 71 -6.61 -27.44 8.78
C ASP A 71 -5.43 -28.39 8.49
N SER A 72 -4.60 -27.99 7.52
CA SER A 72 -3.45 -28.72 7.02
C SER A 72 -2.24 -28.57 7.95
N ASP A 73 -1.41 -29.61 8.05
CA ASP A 73 -0.16 -29.59 8.82
C ASP A 73 0.97 -28.92 8.04
N VAL A 74 0.73 -27.68 7.61
CA VAL A 74 1.71 -26.86 6.89
C VAL A 74 2.37 -25.92 7.88
N THR A 75 3.69 -25.96 7.91
CA THR A 75 4.53 -25.08 8.73
C THR A 75 5.35 -24.15 7.82
N PHE A 76 5.32 -22.86 8.10
CA PHE A 76 6.02 -21.85 7.31
C PHE A 76 6.52 -20.71 8.21
N GLN A 77 7.46 -19.92 7.69
CA GLN A 77 7.94 -18.72 8.38
C GLN A 77 7.32 -17.48 7.74
N VAL A 78 6.97 -16.51 8.56
CA VAL A 78 6.50 -15.20 8.12
C VAL A 78 7.40 -14.13 8.72
N GLN A 79 7.76 -13.18 7.87
CA GLN A 79 8.44 -11.95 8.24
C GLN A 79 7.72 -10.81 7.53
N TYR A 80 7.62 -9.66 8.18
CA TYR A 80 6.99 -8.49 7.58
C TYR A 80 7.87 -7.25 7.74
N VAL A 81 7.70 -6.35 6.77
CA VAL A 81 8.39 -5.06 6.71
C VAL A 81 7.34 -3.97 6.58
N ILE A 82 7.45 -2.92 7.39
CA ILE A 82 6.69 -1.69 7.25
C ILE A 82 7.68 -0.60 6.85
N ARG A 83 7.44 0.01 5.70
CA ARG A 83 8.34 1.01 5.12
C ARG A 83 7.55 2.18 4.55
N SER A 84 8.01 3.40 4.80
CA SER A 84 7.47 4.57 4.10
C SER A 84 7.92 4.57 2.63
N SER A 85 7.00 4.90 1.74
CA SER A 85 7.28 5.18 0.34
C SER A 85 6.92 6.63 0.01
N PRO A 86 7.71 7.35 -0.81
CA PRO A 86 7.39 8.70 -1.24
C PRO A 86 6.19 8.77 -2.19
N CYS A 87 5.83 7.67 -2.86
CA CYS A 87 4.87 7.66 -3.96
C CYS A 87 4.11 6.33 -4.04
N ASP A 88 2.78 6.39 -4.00
CA ASP A 88 1.88 5.26 -4.29
C ASP A 88 2.22 4.54 -5.61
N LYS A 89 2.77 5.29 -6.59
CA LYS A 89 3.19 4.76 -7.90
C LYS A 89 4.18 3.58 -7.83
N GLU A 90 4.96 3.45 -6.75
CA GLU A 90 5.88 2.33 -6.55
C GLU A 90 5.17 0.96 -6.57
N PHE A 91 3.88 0.93 -6.21
CA PHE A 91 3.14 -0.32 -6.01
C PHE A 91 1.97 -0.55 -6.98
N PHE A 92 1.51 0.49 -7.69
CA PHE A 92 0.30 0.41 -8.55
C PHE A 92 0.58 0.26 -10.06
N ASP A 93 1.84 0.11 -10.50
CA ASP A 93 2.15 -0.07 -11.93
C ASP A 93 1.89 -1.53 -12.37
N ALA A 94 0.65 -1.79 -12.81
CA ALA A 94 0.10 -3.12 -13.11
C ALA A 94 0.83 -3.91 -14.23
N GLY A 95 1.75 -3.29 -14.98
CA GLY A 95 2.52 -3.93 -16.06
C GLY A 95 3.78 -4.69 -15.61
N ARG A 96 4.10 -4.70 -14.31
CA ARG A 96 5.45 -5.00 -13.79
C ARG A 96 5.52 -6.16 -12.79
N HIS A 97 4.69 -7.19 -12.88
CA HIS A 97 4.64 -8.28 -11.87
C HIS A 97 6.03 -8.88 -11.49
N VAL A 98 6.96 -9.01 -12.44
CA VAL A 98 8.34 -9.44 -12.15
C VAL A 98 9.10 -8.40 -11.32
N GLN A 99 9.00 -7.12 -11.69
CA GLN A 99 9.68 -6.03 -10.99
C GLN A 99 9.07 -5.76 -9.60
N VAL A 100 7.79 -6.06 -9.39
CA VAL A 100 7.17 -6.01 -8.05
C VAL A 100 7.82 -7.03 -7.14
N LYS A 101 8.08 -8.26 -7.61
CA LYS A 101 8.79 -9.26 -6.81
C LYS A 101 10.21 -8.82 -6.46
N ASP A 102 10.95 -8.31 -7.44
CA ASP A 102 12.33 -7.83 -7.22
C ASP A 102 12.37 -6.63 -6.27
N LEU A 103 11.40 -5.71 -6.39
CA LEU A 103 11.25 -4.56 -5.51
C LEU A 103 10.88 -4.97 -4.09
N LEU A 104 9.94 -5.92 -3.93
CA LEU A 104 9.60 -6.46 -2.62
C LEU A 104 10.82 -7.13 -2.01
N ASN A 105 11.53 -7.98 -2.75
CA ASN A 105 12.76 -8.60 -2.27
C ASN A 105 13.79 -7.55 -1.82
N PHE A 106 13.96 -6.46 -2.58
CA PHE A 106 14.82 -5.35 -2.22
C PHE A 106 14.45 -4.75 -0.85
N TYR A 107 13.16 -4.57 -0.56
CA TYR A 107 12.71 -4.05 0.74
C TYR A 107 13.00 -4.96 1.93
N PHE A 108 13.17 -6.26 1.70
CA PHE A 108 13.57 -7.20 2.75
C PHE A 108 15.09 -7.26 2.93
N GLU A 109 15.87 -7.18 1.84
CA GLU A 109 17.33 -7.35 1.86
C GLU A 109 18.10 -6.04 2.11
N HIS A 110 17.59 -4.91 1.61
CA HIS A 110 18.27 -3.62 1.62
C HIS A 110 17.52 -2.59 2.47
N GLU A 111 17.57 -2.79 3.79
CA GLU A 111 16.80 -2.03 4.79
C GLU A 111 16.99 -0.50 4.70
N TRP A 112 18.21 -0.08 4.34
CA TRP A 112 18.63 1.34 4.37
C TRP A 112 18.80 1.97 3.00
N GLU A 113 18.53 1.24 1.92
CA GLU A 113 18.76 1.71 0.56
C GLU A 113 17.46 2.17 -0.11
N ILE A 114 17.62 2.97 -1.16
CA ILE A 114 16.53 3.44 -2.03
C ILE A 114 16.57 2.62 -3.32
N PRO A 115 15.44 2.07 -3.79
CA PRO A 115 15.40 1.41 -5.07
C PRO A 115 15.78 2.38 -6.19
N PRO A 116 16.49 1.91 -7.24
CA PRO A 116 16.92 2.78 -8.32
C PRO A 116 15.72 3.46 -9.00
N GLY A 117 15.81 4.77 -9.20
CA GLY A 117 14.77 5.59 -9.84
C GLY A 117 13.88 6.38 -8.88
N TYR A 118 14.11 6.26 -7.57
CA TYR A 118 13.43 7.08 -6.55
C TYR A 118 14.43 7.91 -5.76
N ASP A 119 13.97 9.03 -5.20
CA ASP A 119 14.81 9.97 -4.44
C ASP A 119 14.03 10.50 -3.23
N TYR A 120 14.55 10.26 -2.03
CA TYR A 120 14.02 10.76 -0.77
C TYR A 120 15.10 10.81 0.31
N THR A 121 15.03 11.81 1.19
CA THR A 121 16.05 12.06 2.22
C THR A 121 15.87 11.23 3.49
N LYS A 122 14.67 10.67 3.71
CA LYS A 122 14.32 9.92 4.91
C LYS A 122 13.42 8.74 4.60
N ILE A 123 13.64 7.66 5.32
CA ILE A 123 12.72 6.50 5.37
C ILE A 123 12.31 6.22 6.81
N LEU A 124 11.05 5.84 6.98
CA LEU A 124 10.58 5.10 8.14
C LEU A 124 10.66 3.62 7.78
N PHE A 125 11.31 2.83 8.63
CA PHE A 125 11.52 1.41 8.40
C PHE A 125 11.30 0.60 9.67
N TYR A 126 10.69 -0.57 9.51
CA TYR A 126 10.52 -1.58 10.52
C TYR A 126 10.55 -2.95 9.87
N LYS A 127 11.25 -3.90 10.50
CA LYS A 127 11.30 -5.29 10.08
C LYS A 127 11.15 -6.20 11.28
N SER A 128 10.21 -7.13 11.19
CA SER A 128 9.99 -8.11 12.24
C SER A 128 11.09 -9.17 12.24
N GLN A 129 11.21 -9.89 13.37
CA GLN A 129 11.90 -11.18 13.35
C GLN A 129 11.08 -12.20 12.55
N PRO A 130 11.72 -13.21 11.94
CA PRO A 130 11.00 -14.33 11.35
C PRO A 130 10.24 -15.11 12.44
N GLN A 131 8.97 -15.37 12.21
CA GLN A 131 8.10 -16.10 13.11
C GLN A 131 7.59 -17.38 12.43
N GLN A 132 7.59 -18.48 13.16
CA GLN A 132 7.13 -19.77 12.63
C GLN A 132 5.64 -19.96 12.91
N PHE A 133 4.88 -20.32 11.87
CA PHE A 133 3.45 -20.57 11.95
C PHE A 133 3.13 -21.98 11.49
N ASN A 134 2.16 -22.60 12.16
CA ASN A 134 1.58 -23.89 11.76
C ASN A 134 0.06 -23.73 11.61
N CYS A 135 -0.48 -24.10 10.44
CA CYS A 135 -1.91 -23.92 10.14
C CYS A 135 -2.85 -24.74 11.03
N ARG A 136 -2.40 -25.90 11.50
CA ARG A 136 -3.19 -26.78 12.37
C ARG A 136 -3.28 -26.27 13.81
N GLN A 137 -2.22 -25.58 14.27
CA GLN A 137 -2.17 -25.00 15.63
C GLN A 137 -2.92 -23.67 15.73
N SER A 138 -3.11 -22.98 14.61
CA SER A 138 -3.71 -21.65 14.58
C SER A 138 -5.23 -21.61 14.49
N HIS A 139 -5.89 -22.76 14.35
CA HIS A 139 -7.35 -22.87 14.17
C HIS A 139 -7.90 -21.91 13.10
N GLY A 140 -7.11 -21.64 12.07
CA GLY A 140 -7.52 -20.84 10.92
C GLY A 140 -7.34 -19.32 11.04
N MET A 141 -6.92 -18.74 12.17
CA MET A 141 -6.58 -17.30 12.22
C MET A 141 -5.50 -16.99 13.26
N VAL A 142 -4.40 -16.35 12.82
CA VAL A 142 -3.36 -15.83 13.71
C VAL A 142 -3.17 -14.34 13.49
N LEU A 143 -3.12 -13.61 14.60
CA LEU A 143 -2.57 -12.25 14.61
C LEU A 143 -1.07 -12.36 14.64
N VAL A 144 -0.40 -11.78 13.65
CA VAL A 144 1.05 -11.64 13.70
C VAL A 144 1.35 -10.62 14.79
N GLN A 145 1.78 -11.11 15.95
CA GLN A 145 2.20 -10.29 17.07
C GLN A 145 3.70 -10.34 17.12
N ASP A 146 4.36 -9.20 17.26
CA ASP A 146 5.73 -9.22 17.75
C ASP A 146 5.69 -9.52 19.25
N ASP A 147 6.19 -10.71 19.60
CA ASP A 147 6.47 -11.07 21.00
C ASP A 147 7.63 -10.24 21.57
N GLU A 148 8.27 -9.40 20.75
CA GLU A 148 9.29 -8.46 21.18
C GLU A 148 8.69 -7.37 22.08
N ARG A 149 8.94 -7.53 23.37
CA ARG A 149 8.75 -6.47 24.36
C ARG A 149 10.11 -5.92 24.78
N PRO A 150 10.33 -4.59 24.71
CA PRO A 150 9.36 -3.55 24.32
C PRO A 150 9.10 -3.49 22.81
N LEU A 151 7.90 -3.03 22.43
CA LEU A 151 7.55 -2.73 21.04
C LEU A 151 8.58 -1.75 20.46
N ARG A 152 9.26 -2.16 19.38
CA ARG A 152 10.24 -1.31 18.70
C ARG A 152 9.50 -0.32 17.78
N PRO A 153 9.66 1.00 17.98
CA PRO A 153 9.08 1.97 17.06
C PRO A 153 9.75 1.88 15.68
N LEU A 154 9.07 2.36 14.64
CA LEU A 154 9.67 2.56 13.32
C LEU A 154 10.90 3.45 13.42
N GLU A 155 11.99 3.03 12.79
CA GLU A 155 13.24 3.78 12.78
C GLU A 155 13.23 4.81 11.66
N ILE A 156 13.59 6.05 11.98
CA ILE A 156 13.83 7.09 10.96
C ILE A 156 15.29 6.97 10.52
N HIS A 157 15.50 6.63 9.26
CA HIS A 157 16.82 6.65 8.66
C HIS A 157 16.97 7.83 7.72
N VAL A 158 18.08 8.55 7.86
CA VAL A 158 18.48 9.63 6.96
C VAL A 158 19.37 9.03 5.87
N VAL A 159 18.89 9.05 4.64
CA VAL A 159 19.63 8.51 3.51
C VAL A 159 20.79 9.45 3.23
N LYS A 160 22.02 8.93 3.29
CA LYS A 160 23.22 9.70 2.93
C LYS A 160 23.31 9.72 1.40
N GLU A 161 23.31 10.92 0.82
CA GLU A 161 23.67 11.11 -0.58
C GLU A 161 25.11 10.58 -0.79
N VAL A 162 25.27 9.72 -1.79
CA VAL A 162 26.57 9.17 -2.21
C VAL A 162 27.16 10.04 -3.31
#